data_AF-A0A8T3SIV2-F1
#
_entry.id   AF-A0A8T3SIV2-F1
#
_cell.length_a   1.000
_cell.length_b   1.000
_cell.length_c   1.000
_cell.angle_alpha   90.00
_cell.angle_beta   90.00
_cell.angle_gamma   90.00
#
_symmetry.space_group_name_H-M   'P 1'
#
loop_
_entity.id
_entity.type
_entity.pdbx_description
1 polymer ?
#
loop_
_entity_poly.entity_id
_entity_poly.type
_entity_poly.pdbx_seq_one_letter_code
_entity_poly.pdbx_strand_id
1 'polypeptide(L)'
;MHHINKLALAIFSLFALNTSFADNGYSSSQAQDSTAVGYYSRGSSNQSATVNGQQQTFSAMNSNYAPPHVTQRHPVYIKWATLPTHSPIPPQAVVGGEEANYPYYICRALYRNVFHPGKLVGAQCNITYGGNEISVTPFQVLLSRNTLHWVDASHGYIPPRTLFAGVENGQRLYICQGVREFGMYPGKVINQRCYIGWNGKEFALTQFNVLVK
;
A
#
# COMPACT_ATOMS: atom_id res chain seq x y z
N MET A 1 -47.83 6.22 -18.70
CA MET A 1 -47.56 7.09 -17.53
C MET A 1 -47.37 6.19 -16.31
N HIS A 2 -46.41 6.56 -15.47
CA HIS A 2 -45.90 5.92 -14.24
C HIS A 2 -46.96 5.21 -13.36
N HIS A 3 -46.70 4.18 -12.55
CA HIS A 3 -45.56 3.89 -11.67
C HIS A 3 -45.58 2.39 -11.30
N ILE A 4 -44.41 1.74 -11.32
CA ILE A 4 -44.18 0.45 -10.65
C ILE A 4 -43.63 0.78 -9.27
N ASN A 5 -44.36 0.40 -8.20
CA ASN A 5 -43.89 0.55 -6.83
C ASN A 5 -43.32 -0.76 -6.29
N LYS A 6 -42.12 -0.61 -5.75
CA LYS A 6 -41.24 -1.58 -5.11
C LYS A 6 -41.91 -2.17 -3.86
N LEU A 7 -41.84 -3.49 -3.68
CA LEU A 7 -41.84 -4.09 -2.35
C LEU A 7 -40.79 -5.22 -2.32
N ALA A 8 -39.64 -4.92 -1.74
CA ALA A 8 -38.67 -5.91 -1.31
C ALA A 8 -39.04 -6.33 0.12
N LEU A 9 -39.45 -7.58 0.30
CA LEU A 9 -39.56 -8.20 1.62
C LEU A 9 -38.16 -8.63 2.07
N ALA A 10 -37.65 -8.00 3.13
CA ALA A 10 -36.50 -8.48 3.88
C ALA A 10 -36.98 -9.51 4.91
N ILE A 11 -36.56 -10.77 4.76
CA ILE A 11 -36.76 -11.82 5.75
C ILE A 11 -35.59 -11.72 6.74
N PHE A 12 -35.89 -11.36 7.99
CA PHE A 12 -34.97 -11.47 9.12
C PHE A 12 -34.96 -12.92 9.61
N SER A 13 -33.84 -13.61 9.41
CA SER A 13 -33.58 -14.91 10.04
C SER A 13 -32.64 -14.69 11.23
N LEU A 14 -33.19 -14.67 12.44
CA LEU A 14 -32.42 -14.86 13.66
C LEU A 14 -32.15 -16.36 13.83
N PHE A 15 -30.88 -16.74 13.89
CA PHE A 15 -30.44 -17.90 14.66
C PHE A 15 -29.13 -17.55 15.36
N ALA A 16 -29.16 -17.66 16.68
CA ALA A 16 -28.02 -17.55 17.58
C ALA A 16 -27.08 -18.75 17.42
N LEU A 17 -25.81 -18.57 17.80
CA LEU A 17 -25.03 -19.57 18.52
C LEU A 17 -23.87 -18.89 19.25
N ASN A 18 -23.89 -19.02 20.58
CA ASN A 18 -22.76 -18.84 21.47
C ASN A 18 -21.67 -19.86 21.15
N THR A 19 -20.41 -19.42 21.05
CA THR A 19 -19.27 -20.20 21.58
C THR A 19 -18.17 -19.25 22.04
N SER A 20 -17.87 -19.32 23.32
CA SER A 20 -16.65 -18.82 23.97
C SER A 20 -15.46 -19.67 23.56
N PHE A 21 -14.34 -19.08 23.13
CA PHE A 21 -13.05 -19.76 23.14
C PHE A 21 -11.92 -18.84 23.58
N ALA A 22 -11.05 -19.46 24.38
CA ALA A 22 -10.00 -18.91 25.22
C ALA A 22 -8.86 -18.22 24.47
N ASP A 23 -8.24 -17.29 25.18
CA ASP A 23 -6.88 -16.81 24.98
C ASP A 23 -5.91 -17.98 24.80
N ASN A 24 -5.13 -17.93 23.72
CA ASN A 24 -3.84 -18.60 23.66
C ASN A 24 -2.86 -17.66 22.97
N GLY A 25 -1.90 -17.18 23.77
CA GLY A 25 -0.83 -16.30 23.32
C GLY A 25 0.02 -16.96 22.25
N TYR A 26 0.18 -16.24 21.14
CA TYR A 26 1.20 -16.54 20.14
C TYR A 26 2.33 -15.53 20.30
N SER A 27 3.45 -16.01 20.85
CA SER A 27 4.73 -15.32 20.89
C SER A 27 5.24 -15.16 19.46
N SER A 28 5.25 -13.94 18.94
CA SER A 28 5.99 -13.60 17.73
C SER A 28 7.35 -13.03 18.13
N SER A 29 8.39 -13.80 17.86
CA SER A 29 9.79 -13.42 17.95
C SER A 29 10.05 -12.11 17.20
N GLN A 30 10.51 -11.11 17.95
CA GLN A 30 11.05 -9.88 17.39
C GLN A 30 12.41 -10.20 16.73
N ALA A 31 12.46 -10.19 15.40
CA ALA A 31 13.70 -9.96 14.70
C ALA A 31 13.96 -8.45 14.73
N GLN A 32 14.70 -8.00 15.75
CA GLN A 32 15.27 -6.66 15.80
C GLN A 32 16.47 -6.65 14.85
N ASP A 33 16.29 -6.05 13.67
CA ASP A 33 17.41 -5.61 12.84
C ASP A 33 17.99 -4.34 13.48
N SER A 34 19.20 -4.51 14.00
CA SER A 34 19.90 -3.58 14.87
C SER A 34 20.63 -2.51 14.06
N THR A 35 20.11 -1.29 14.06
CA THR A 35 20.93 -0.09 13.83
C THR A 35 20.57 0.98 14.87
N ALA A 36 20.77 0.66 16.15
CA ALA A 36 20.83 1.67 17.21
C ALA A 36 22.30 2.05 17.40
N VAL A 37 22.69 3.21 16.86
CA VAL A 37 23.97 3.86 17.15
C VAL A 37 23.92 4.30 18.61
N GLY A 38 24.65 3.59 19.47
CA GLY A 38 24.83 3.97 20.87
C GLY A 38 25.69 5.22 20.96
N TYR A 39 25.15 6.30 21.54
CA TYR A 39 25.94 7.44 21.95
C TYR A 39 26.69 7.08 23.24
N TYR A 40 27.94 6.63 23.11
CA TYR A 40 28.86 6.61 24.24
C TYR A 40 29.32 8.04 24.51
N SER A 41 28.87 8.63 25.60
CA SER A 41 29.50 9.80 26.20
C SER A 41 30.88 9.38 26.73
N ARG A 42 31.95 9.68 25.99
CA ARG A 42 33.33 9.58 26.51
C ARG A 42 33.92 10.98 26.58
N GLY A 43 34.26 11.39 27.81
CA GLY A 43 34.94 12.64 28.09
C GLY A 43 36.30 12.74 27.40
N SER A 44 36.70 13.98 27.12
CA SER A 44 38.00 14.33 26.54
C SER A 44 39.15 13.82 27.39
N SER A 45 39.85 12.80 26.89
CA SER A 45 41.25 12.58 27.23
C SER A 45 42.06 12.72 25.95
N ASN A 46 43.07 13.60 25.99
CA ASN A 46 44.00 13.80 24.89
C ASN A 46 44.72 12.48 24.62
N GLN A 47 44.40 11.82 23.50
CA GLN A 47 45.14 10.64 23.05
C GLN A 47 46.40 11.11 22.32
N SER A 48 47.56 10.82 22.91
CA SER A 48 48.86 10.94 22.25
C SER A 48 49.17 9.60 21.61
N ALA A 49 49.32 9.54 20.29
CA ALA A 49 49.78 8.35 19.58
C ALA A 49 51.19 8.59 19.04
N THR A 50 52.13 7.71 19.39
CA THR A 50 53.53 7.76 18.93
C THR A 50 53.67 6.85 17.71
N VAL A 51 54.02 7.43 16.55
CA VAL A 51 54.47 6.67 15.38
C VAL A 51 55.91 7.10 15.08
N ASN A 52 56.84 6.16 15.11
CA ASN A 52 58.28 6.36 14.84
C ASN A 52 58.96 7.46 15.68
N GLY A 53 58.71 7.49 16.99
CA GLY A 53 59.49 8.30 17.94
C GLY A 53 59.34 9.82 17.81
N GLN A 54 58.39 10.32 17.01
CA GLN A 54 58.06 11.74 16.94
C GLN A 54 56.67 11.99 17.55
N GLN A 55 56.62 12.88 18.53
CA GLN A 55 55.39 13.29 19.20
C GLN A 55 54.68 14.30 18.29
N GLN A 56 53.70 13.85 17.48
CA GLN A 56 52.88 14.75 16.68
C GLN A 56 51.63 15.16 17.47
N THR A 57 51.50 16.47 17.71
CA THR A 57 50.32 17.07 18.32
C THR A 57 49.23 17.24 17.26
N PHE A 58 48.13 16.49 17.38
CA PHE A 58 46.96 16.72 16.54
C PHE A 58 46.18 17.92 17.09
N SER A 59 46.33 19.09 16.47
CA SER A 59 45.49 20.24 16.77
C SER A 59 44.03 19.90 16.40
N ALA A 60 43.11 20.07 17.35
CA ALA A 60 41.68 19.91 17.10
C ALA A 60 41.28 20.83 15.93
N MET A 61 40.70 20.23 14.88
CA MET A 61 40.15 21.01 13.77
C MET A 61 39.05 21.93 14.29
N ASN A 62 39.14 23.20 13.92
CA ASN A 62 38.21 24.27 14.28
C ASN A 62 36.76 23.87 13.95
N SER A 63 35.85 24.05 14.91
CA SER A 63 34.46 23.55 14.90
C SER A 63 33.50 24.26 13.93
N ASN A 64 34.01 25.02 12.96
CA ASN A 64 33.20 25.88 12.10
C ASN A 64 32.94 25.31 10.69
N TYR A 65 33.24 24.04 10.45
CA TYR A 65 32.81 23.37 9.23
C TYR A 65 31.46 22.69 9.49
N ALA A 66 30.37 23.41 9.25
CA ALA A 66 29.07 22.76 9.09
C ALA A 66 29.19 21.84 7.87
N PRO A 67 28.98 20.51 8.01
CA PRO A 67 29.05 19.60 6.88
C PRO A 67 28.05 20.06 5.82
N PRO A 68 28.36 19.90 4.51
CA PRO A 68 27.41 20.22 3.46
C PRO A 68 26.11 19.49 3.79
N HIS A 69 24.98 20.20 3.77
CA HIS A 69 23.67 19.63 4.05
C HIS A 69 23.51 18.33 3.28
N VAL A 70 23.69 17.20 3.97
CA VAL A 70 23.31 15.89 3.48
C VAL A 70 21.81 16.02 3.31
N THR A 71 21.35 16.18 2.07
CA THR A 71 19.94 16.03 1.75
C THR A 71 19.56 14.64 2.23
N GLN A 72 18.92 14.56 3.39
CA GLN A 72 18.45 13.30 3.94
C GLN A 72 17.55 12.70 2.88
N ARG A 73 17.99 11.62 2.22
CA ARG A 73 17.11 10.88 1.34
C ARG A 73 16.01 10.33 2.24
N HIS A 74 14.85 10.96 2.21
CA HIS A 74 13.69 10.42 2.92
C HIS A 74 13.47 9.00 2.40
N PRO A 75 13.46 7.98 3.28
CA PRO A 75 13.14 6.63 2.84
C PRO A 75 11.77 6.67 2.16
N VAL A 76 11.67 6.02 1.01
CA VAL A 76 10.41 5.98 0.26
C VAL A 76 9.35 5.33 1.14
N TYR A 77 8.38 6.13 1.56
CA TYR A 77 7.33 5.76 2.50
C TYR A 77 6.09 5.36 1.70
N ILE A 78 6.03 4.08 1.35
CA ILE A 78 4.85 3.43 0.79
C ILE A 78 4.40 2.37 1.79
N LYS A 79 3.15 2.41 2.23
CA LYS A 79 2.61 1.40 3.16
C LYS A 79 1.15 1.09 2.90
N TRP A 80 0.75 -0.09 3.34
CA TRP A 80 -0.66 -0.47 3.47
C TRP A 80 -1.14 -0.17 4.88
N ALA A 81 -2.25 0.54 5.03
CA ALA A 81 -2.83 0.89 6.32
C ALA A 81 -4.26 0.38 6.43
N THR A 82 -4.56 -0.37 7.50
CA THR A 82 -5.94 -0.72 7.85
C THR A 82 -6.65 0.53 8.36
N LEU A 83 -7.83 0.82 7.81
CA LEU A 83 -8.68 1.92 8.29
C LEU A 83 -9.83 1.35 9.14
N PRO A 84 -10.12 1.94 10.31
CA PRO A 84 -11.36 1.65 11.03
C PRO A 84 -12.57 2.06 10.17
N THR A 85 -13.69 1.38 10.36
CA THR A 85 -14.96 1.72 9.70
C THR A 85 -15.31 3.20 9.95
N HIS A 86 -15.74 3.91 8.92
CA HIS A 86 -16.09 5.35 8.95
C HIS A 86 -14.94 6.32 9.27
N SER A 87 -13.69 5.88 9.29
CA SER A 87 -12.57 6.81 9.41
C SER A 87 -12.41 7.68 8.16
N PRO A 88 -12.02 8.96 8.30
CA PRO A 88 -11.69 9.79 7.15
C PRO A 88 -10.52 9.18 6.37
N ILE A 89 -10.52 9.36 5.05
CA ILE A 89 -9.43 8.90 4.20
C ILE A 89 -8.17 9.73 4.50
N PRO A 90 -7.02 9.10 4.82
CA PRO A 90 -5.79 9.85 5.09
C PRO A 90 -5.35 10.68 3.88
N PRO A 91 -4.80 11.90 4.07
CA PRO A 91 -4.31 12.73 2.96
C PRO A 91 -3.23 12.08 2.09
N GLN A 92 -2.53 11.07 2.61
CA GLN A 92 -1.51 10.32 1.86
C GLN A 92 -2.09 9.15 1.03
N ALA A 93 -3.40 8.96 1.02
CA ALA A 93 -4.02 7.88 0.26
C ALA A 93 -3.82 8.08 -1.24
N VAL A 94 -3.38 7.03 -1.91
CA VAL A 94 -3.08 7.09 -3.35
C VAL A 94 -4.38 7.00 -4.14
N VAL A 95 -4.63 8.01 -4.97
CA VAL A 95 -5.73 8.02 -5.94
C VAL A 95 -5.39 7.05 -7.08
N GLY A 96 -6.27 6.07 -7.28
CA GLY A 96 -6.21 5.02 -8.28
C GLY A 96 -7.01 5.30 -9.55
N GLY A 97 -7.77 6.40 -9.56
CA GLY A 97 -8.65 6.78 -10.65
C GLY A 97 -9.77 7.69 -10.15
N GLU A 98 -10.69 8.02 -11.04
CA GLU A 98 -11.81 8.92 -10.74
C GLU A 98 -12.99 8.65 -11.69
N GLU A 99 -14.19 8.94 -11.21
CA GLU A 99 -15.40 8.99 -12.02
C GLU A 99 -16.24 10.19 -11.56
N ALA A 100 -16.63 11.08 -12.48
CA ALA A 100 -17.47 12.25 -12.17
C ALA A 100 -16.98 13.09 -10.96
N ASN A 101 -15.67 13.38 -10.90
CA ASN A 101 -14.99 14.08 -9.80
C ASN A 101 -14.98 13.34 -8.45
N TYR A 102 -15.41 12.08 -8.41
CA TYR A 102 -15.26 11.21 -7.25
C TYR A 102 -13.96 10.41 -7.36
N PRO A 103 -12.98 10.62 -6.45
CA PRO A 103 -11.72 9.89 -6.49
C PRO A 103 -11.91 8.46 -5.95
N TYR A 104 -11.36 7.49 -6.67
CA TYR A 104 -11.20 6.13 -6.18
C TYR A 104 -9.81 5.94 -5.60
N TYR A 105 -9.73 5.62 -4.31
CA TYR A 105 -8.45 5.31 -3.67
C TYR A 105 -8.07 3.85 -3.87
N ILE A 106 -6.78 3.58 -3.95
CA ILE A 106 -6.26 2.21 -4.04
C ILE A 106 -6.41 1.54 -2.69
N CYS A 107 -7.13 0.43 -2.70
CA CYS A 107 -7.23 -0.47 -1.55
C CYS A 107 -6.73 -1.87 -1.93
N ARG A 108 -6.52 -2.70 -0.92
CA ARG A 108 -6.44 -4.15 -1.07
C ARG A 108 -7.25 -4.83 0.02
N ALA A 109 -7.78 -6.01 -0.29
CA ALA A 109 -8.48 -6.85 0.68
C ALA A 109 -8.07 -8.31 0.54
N LEU A 110 -8.12 -9.04 1.66
CA LEU A 110 -7.82 -10.47 1.70
C LEU A 110 -9.05 -11.24 1.23
N TYR A 111 -8.91 -11.96 0.12
CA TYR A 111 -9.96 -12.83 -0.41
C TYR A 111 -9.31 -14.14 -0.89
N ARG A 112 -9.85 -15.28 -0.45
CA ARG A 112 -9.27 -16.62 -0.73
C ARG A 112 -7.76 -16.70 -0.43
N ASN A 113 -7.35 -16.18 0.73
CA ASN A 113 -5.97 -16.15 1.22
C ASN A 113 -4.99 -15.33 0.37
N VAL A 114 -5.47 -14.49 -0.55
CA VAL A 114 -4.65 -13.59 -1.35
C VAL A 114 -5.13 -12.16 -1.19
N PHE A 115 -4.19 -11.20 -1.13
CA PHE A 115 -4.52 -9.79 -1.18
C PHE A 115 -4.77 -9.34 -2.63
N HIS A 116 -6.00 -8.95 -2.94
CA HIS A 116 -6.36 -8.40 -4.23
C HIS A 116 -6.44 -6.87 -4.15
N PRO A 117 -5.78 -6.12 -5.06
CA PRO A 117 -5.98 -4.68 -5.15
C PRO A 117 -7.31 -4.34 -5.82
N GLY A 118 -7.84 -3.16 -5.52
CA GLY A 118 -9.10 -2.67 -6.06
C GLY A 118 -9.35 -1.20 -5.74
N LYS A 119 -10.62 -0.80 -5.79
CA LYS A 119 -11.06 0.58 -5.53
C LYS A 119 -11.80 0.68 -4.20
N LEU A 120 -11.49 1.71 -3.42
CA LEU A 120 -12.22 2.03 -2.20
C LEU A 120 -13.54 2.73 -2.56
N VAL A 121 -14.66 2.19 -2.07
CA VAL A 121 -15.99 2.80 -2.18
C VAL A 121 -16.64 2.77 -0.80
N GLY A 122 -16.92 3.94 -0.24
CA GLY A 122 -17.36 4.04 1.15
C GLY A 122 -16.34 3.42 2.11
N ALA A 123 -16.77 2.45 2.92
CA ALA A 123 -15.92 1.70 3.85
C ALA A 123 -15.69 0.25 3.39
N GLN A 124 -15.59 0.01 2.08
CA GLN A 124 -15.38 -1.31 1.50
C GLN A 124 -14.37 -1.25 0.36
N CYS A 125 -13.52 -2.28 0.27
CA CYS A 125 -12.63 -2.44 -0.88
C CYS A 125 -13.31 -3.30 -1.94
N ASN A 126 -13.61 -2.72 -3.10
CA ASN A 126 -14.15 -3.45 -4.23
C ASN A 126 -13.00 -4.06 -5.03
N ILE A 127 -12.85 -5.37 -4.93
CA ILE A 127 -11.84 -6.16 -5.65
C ILE A 127 -12.47 -6.91 -6.82
N THR A 128 -11.66 -7.36 -7.76
CA THR A 128 -12.10 -8.24 -8.84
C THR A 128 -11.74 -9.68 -8.55
N TYR A 129 -12.64 -10.63 -8.81
CA TYR A 129 -12.35 -12.07 -8.76
C TYR A 129 -13.42 -12.88 -9.52
N GLY A 130 -12.97 -13.79 -10.39
CA GLY A 130 -13.84 -14.80 -11.01
C GLY A 130 -15.01 -14.20 -11.80
N GLY A 131 -14.79 -13.10 -12.54
CA GLY A 131 -15.82 -12.42 -13.33
C GLY A 131 -16.67 -11.41 -12.56
N ASN A 132 -16.45 -11.22 -11.26
CA ASN A 132 -17.27 -10.33 -10.43
C ASN A 132 -16.43 -9.25 -9.73
N GLU A 133 -17.08 -8.12 -9.46
CA GLU A 133 -16.61 -7.12 -8.50
C GLU A 133 -17.21 -7.45 -7.12
N ILE A 134 -16.35 -7.60 -6.11
CA ILE A 134 -16.71 -8.08 -4.78
C ILE A 134 -16.29 -7.03 -3.76
N SER A 135 -17.22 -6.56 -2.93
CA SER A 135 -16.94 -5.65 -1.82
C SER A 135 -16.47 -6.43 -0.60
N VAL A 136 -15.27 -6.11 -0.09
CA VAL A 136 -14.63 -6.87 1.00
C VAL A 136 -14.22 -5.95 2.15
N THR A 137 -14.44 -6.44 3.38
CA THR A 137 -13.93 -5.90 4.64
C THR A 137 -13.36 -7.06 5.49
N PRO A 138 -12.35 -6.82 6.36
CA PRO A 138 -11.56 -5.60 6.46
C PRO A 138 -10.65 -5.41 5.24
N PHE A 139 -10.15 -4.19 5.05
CA PHE A 139 -9.29 -3.81 3.93
C PHE A 139 -8.14 -2.91 4.38
N GLN A 140 -7.21 -2.67 3.46
CA GLN A 140 -6.10 -1.73 3.65
C GLN A 140 -6.08 -0.73 2.51
N VAL A 141 -5.71 0.51 2.78
CA VAL A 141 -5.51 1.58 1.78
C VAL A 141 -4.02 1.78 1.54
N LEU A 142 -3.64 2.00 0.28
CA LEU A 142 -2.27 2.35 -0.08
C LEU A 142 -2.00 3.80 0.28
N LEU A 143 -1.00 4.03 1.13
CA LEU A 143 -0.53 5.35 1.51
C LEU A 143 0.88 5.58 0.93
N SER A 144 1.13 6.78 0.39
CA SER A 144 2.45 7.18 -0.09
C SER A 144 2.76 8.62 0.28
N ARG A 145 3.98 8.89 0.75
CA ARG A 145 4.54 10.27 0.83
C ARG A 145 5.45 10.60 -0.36
N ASN A 146 5.64 9.64 -1.26
CA ASN A 146 6.44 9.81 -2.46
C ASN A 146 5.53 9.89 -3.68
N THR A 147 5.99 10.63 -4.68
CA THR A 147 5.38 10.61 -6.00
C THR A 147 5.44 9.20 -6.56
N LEU A 148 4.29 8.69 -6.98
CA LEU A 148 4.16 7.46 -7.75
C LEU A 148 3.73 7.83 -9.16
N HIS A 149 4.02 6.95 -10.12
CA HIS A 149 3.77 7.22 -11.53
C HIS A 149 2.89 6.13 -12.14
N TRP A 150 1.91 6.55 -12.93
CA TRP A 150 1.17 5.68 -13.83
C TRP A 150 1.93 5.56 -15.14
N VAL A 151 2.30 4.33 -15.50
CA VAL A 151 3.08 4.03 -16.71
C VAL A 151 2.27 3.10 -17.61
N ASP A 152 2.23 3.38 -18.91
CA ASP A 152 1.55 2.50 -19.88
C ASP A 152 2.16 1.10 -19.84
N ALA A 153 1.27 0.10 -19.78
CA ALA A 153 1.62 -1.31 -19.79
C ALA A 153 0.68 -2.09 -20.73
N SER A 154 0.07 -1.41 -21.70
CA SER A 154 -1.00 -1.93 -22.56
C SER A 154 -0.57 -3.11 -23.45
N HIS A 155 0.73 -3.37 -23.53
CA HIS A 155 1.32 -4.43 -24.34
C HIS A 155 1.82 -5.61 -23.50
N GLY A 156 1.34 -5.74 -22.25
CA GLY A 156 1.70 -6.84 -21.35
C GLY A 156 3.07 -6.71 -20.68
N TYR A 157 3.89 -5.74 -21.10
CA TYR A 157 5.14 -5.41 -20.43
C TYR A 157 4.86 -4.74 -19.08
N ILE A 158 5.40 -5.31 -18.01
CA ILE A 158 5.34 -4.74 -16.66
C ILE A 158 6.69 -4.11 -16.33
N PRO A 159 6.78 -2.78 -16.22
CA PRO A 159 8.02 -2.10 -15.87
C PRO A 159 8.60 -2.57 -14.53
N PRO A 160 9.93 -2.54 -14.37
CA PRO A 160 10.57 -2.72 -13.07
C PRO A 160 9.97 -1.78 -12.03
N ARG A 161 9.96 -2.22 -10.76
CA ARG A 161 9.47 -1.42 -9.61
C ARG A 161 7.96 -1.11 -9.65
N THR A 162 7.20 -1.80 -10.49
CA THR A 162 5.74 -1.81 -10.41
C THR A 162 5.28 -2.36 -9.05
N LEU A 163 4.34 -1.67 -8.41
CA LEU A 163 3.79 -2.06 -7.12
C LEU A 163 2.79 -3.21 -7.29
N PHE A 164 2.85 -4.17 -6.36
CA PHE A 164 1.90 -5.28 -6.28
C PHE A 164 1.28 -5.34 -4.89
N ALA A 165 0.04 -5.84 -4.81
CA ALA A 165 -0.72 -5.88 -3.56
C ALA A 165 -0.81 -7.28 -2.94
N GLY A 166 -0.53 -8.33 -3.72
CA GLY A 166 -0.52 -9.72 -3.27
C GLY A 166 0.09 -10.67 -4.30
N VAL A 167 0.11 -11.96 -3.97
CA VAL A 167 0.65 -13.03 -4.80
C VAL A 167 -0.36 -14.17 -4.87
N GLU A 168 -0.78 -14.54 -6.07
CA GLU A 168 -1.70 -15.65 -6.34
C GLU A 168 -0.93 -16.72 -7.12
N ASN A 169 -0.79 -17.93 -6.57
CA ASN A 169 -0.10 -19.05 -7.23
C ASN A 169 1.30 -18.70 -7.77
N GLY A 170 2.06 -17.90 -7.01
CA GLY A 170 3.39 -17.43 -7.40
C GLY A 170 3.40 -16.23 -8.36
N GLN A 171 2.25 -15.78 -8.87
CA GLN A 171 2.13 -14.60 -9.72
C GLN A 171 1.81 -13.35 -8.89
N ARG A 172 2.54 -12.25 -9.14
CA ARG A 172 2.26 -10.96 -8.51
C ARG A 172 1.00 -10.34 -9.10
N LEU A 173 0.12 -9.86 -8.21
CA LEU A 173 -1.04 -9.05 -8.57
C LEU A 173 -0.63 -7.57 -8.57
N TYR A 174 -0.18 -7.07 -9.72
CA TYR A 174 0.26 -5.68 -9.86
C TYR A 174 -0.93 -4.72 -9.83
N ILE A 175 -0.69 -3.50 -9.34
CA ILE A 175 -1.71 -2.45 -9.31
C ILE A 175 -1.79 -1.81 -10.69
N CYS A 176 -2.98 -1.83 -11.29
CA CYS A 176 -3.26 -1.10 -12.53
C CYS A 176 -4.39 -0.09 -12.36
N GLN A 177 -4.55 0.76 -13.37
CA GLN A 177 -5.77 1.51 -13.64
C GLN A 177 -6.10 1.43 -15.13
N GLY A 178 -7.39 1.46 -15.46
CA GLY A 178 -7.82 1.50 -16.85
C GLY A 178 -9.16 2.21 -17.03
N VAL A 179 -9.38 2.69 -18.26
CA VAL A 179 -10.58 3.46 -18.62
C VAL A 179 -11.74 2.50 -18.86
N ARG A 180 -12.91 2.88 -18.36
CA ARG A 180 -14.18 2.27 -18.76
C ARG A 180 -15.30 3.30 -18.70
N GLU A 181 -16.15 3.34 -19.73
CA GLU A 181 -17.17 4.37 -19.90
C GLU A 181 -16.57 5.78 -19.70
N PHE A 182 -16.95 6.46 -18.60
CA PHE A 182 -16.55 7.83 -18.27
C PHE A 182 -15.58 7.92 -17.07
N GLY A 183 -15.00 6.81 -16.65
CA GLY A 183 -14.16 6.74 -15.46
C GLY A 183 -12.83 6.02 -15.67
N MET A 184 -11.89 6.31 -14.76
CA MET A 184 -10.64 5.59 -14.57
C MET A 184 -10.77 4.73 -13.31
N TYR A 185 -10.54 3.43 -13.42
CA TYR A 185 -10.76 2.49 -12.31
C TYR A 185 -9.48 1.73 -11.98
N PRO A 186 -9.07 1.67 -10.70
CA PRO A 186 -7.95 0.83 -10.29
C PRO A 186 -8.37 -0.64 -10.19
N GLY A 187 -7.39 -1.54 -10.36
CA GLY A 187 -7.59 -2.98 -10.35
C GLY A 187 -6.29 -3.76 -10.23
N LYS A 188 -6.31 -5.01 -10.71
CA LYS A 188 -5.16 -5.92 -10.66
C LYS A 188 -4.68 -6.31 -12.06
N VAL A 189 -3.38 -6.41 -12.27
CA VAL A 189 -2.82 -7.11 -13.43
C VAL A 189 -2.51 -8.54 -13.07
N ILE A 190 -2.99 -9.46 -13.90
CA ILE A 190 -2.57 -10.86 -13.93
C ILE A 190 -2.69 -11.35 -15.36
N ASN A 191 -1.80 -12.26 -15.79
CA ASN A 191 -1.80 -12.80 -17.16
C ASN A 191 -1.84 -11.69 -18.23
N GLN A 192 -1.04 -10.64 -18.04
CA GLN A 192 -0.87 -9.50 -18.97
C GLN A 192 -2.13 -8.66 -19.25
N ARG A 193 -3.19 -8.81 -18.44
CA ARG A 193 -4.41 -8.00 -18.55
C ARG A 193 -4.69 -7.29 -17.24
N CYS A 194 -5.23 -6.07 -17.32
CA CYS A 194 -5.73 -5.35 -16.16
C CYS A 194 -7.21 -5.68 -15.94
N TYR A 195 -7.53 -6.17 -14.75
CA TYR A 195 -8.89 -6.51 -14.34
C TYR A 195 -9.43 -5.43 -13.41
N ILE A 196 -10.41 -4.67 -13.90
CA ILE A 196 -11.08 -3.61 -13.14
C ILE A 196 -12.52 -4.02 -12.78
N GLY A 197 -13.01 -3.52 -11.65
CA GLY A 197 -14.38 -3.73 -11.20
C GLY A 197 -15.27 -2.56 -11.61
N TRP A 198 -16.39 -2.86 -12.27
CA TRP A 198 -17.41 -1.86 -12.60
C TRP A 198 -18.81 -2.49 -12.58
N ASN A 199 -19.74 -1.84 -11.89
CA ASN A 199 -21.14 -2.26 -11.79
C ASN A 199 -21.33 -3.74 -11.42
N GLY A 200 -20.55 -4.23 -10.44
CA GLY A 200 -20.66 -5.62 -9.97
C GLY A 200 -19.92 -6.65 -10.83
N LYS A 201 -19.26 -6.23 -11.92
CA LYS A 201 -18.57 -7.12 -12.86
C LYS A 201 -17.08 -6.83 -12.99
N GLU A 202 -16.32 -7.88 -13.26
CA GLU A 202 -14.89 -7.80 -13.59
C GLU A 202 -14.71 -7.64 -15.10
N PHE A 203 -13.84 -6.72 -15.53
CA PHE A 203 -13.54 -6.48 -16.93
C PHE A 203 -12.04 -6.54 -17.20
N ALA A 204 -11.67 -7.30 -18.22
CA ALA A 204 -10.27 -7.55 -18.60
C ALA A 204 -9.82 -6.60 -19.72
N LEU A 205 -9.10 -5.54 -19.36
CA LEU A 205 -8.58 -4.53 -20.26
C LEU A 205 -7.22 -4.92 -20.84
N THR A 206 -7.02 -4.62 -22.11
CA THR A 206 -5.72 -4.69 -22.79
C THR A 206 -5.01 -3.34 -22.76
N GLN A 207 -5.73 -2.22 -22.70
CA GLN A 207 -5.17 -0.89 -22.56
C GLN A 207 -5.25 -0.44 -21.10
N PHE A 208 -4.10 -0.22 -20.46
CA PHE A 208 -4.03 0.12 -19.04
C PHE A 208 -2.68 0.69 -18.65
N ASN A 209 -2.66 1.34 -17.48
CA ASN A 209 -1.43 1.79 -16.83
C ASN A 209 -1.18 0.96 -15.57
N VAL A 210 0.07 0.89 -15.14
CA VAL A 210 0.48 0.30 -13.86
C VAL A 210 1.16 1.32 -12.95
N LEU A 211 1.06 1.10 -11.64
CA LEU A 211 1.60 2.02 -10.65
C LEU A 211 3.06 1.69 -10.30
N VAL A 212 3.96 2.64 -10.50
CA VAL A 212 5.41 2.49 -10.34
C VAL A 212 5.97 3.45 -9.28
N LYS A 213 7.00 2.98 -8.56
CA LYS A 213 7.77 3.74 -7.55
C LYS A 213 9.04 4.38 -8.11
#